data_AF-A0A6J6UPD9-F1
#
_entry.id   AF-A0A6J6UPD9-F1
#
_cell.length_a   1.000
_cell.length_b   1.000
_cell.length_c   1.000
_cell.angle_alpha   90.00
_cell.angle_beta   90.00
_cell.angle_gamma   90.00
#
_symmetry.space_group_name_H-M   'P 1'
#
loop_
_entity.id
_entity.type
_entity.pdbx_description
1 polymer ?
#
loop_
_entity_poly.entity_id
_entity_poly.type
_entity_poly.pdbx_seq_one_letter_code
_entity_poly.pdbx_strand_id
1 'polypeptide(L)'
;MSSNSKEIAKLKKKYLKSLTTRIFFRNRSLVLNYLPAPLSVWILRRGLIKSDYKLKRESYKFFALSSRAYGARKLHKCDRLLRIATGLLGSNFPKSYRNLLRKAISLTIKNASDRVSNSTSILIATKELELRTFDATSWYQLSRGLFCLGYFRAAWVARENSLDLSIDEGSKQNSSPTAVRRAVEGHLERLNLDSAENILTSTNVLTLKTISSFRESLRWFKGNFTKNRVGDPGASLADGASKDLFGLLVNGKTVALVGPGQPRGEYGNEIDASEIVARIKFPGSAYLLDYRLFGKRCDISQYPNLCPLRELANLSSYEFFDDLRLIVTGEANSSPIRNIPVYSENQELPMYRTTATSGMRLLVSLIRQGPRSLKVFGYDFYSAREPYNLGMKSFYEMDAWKMGDGYLFGTNADFPKTDITVNFGDHDPVSNFCFAQNLYKAGLFDIEPYGKSILELTPYQYVERLEEMLGDW
;
A
#
# COMPACT_ATOMS: atom_id res chain seq x y z
N MET A 1 -16.50 -45.85 10.21
CA MET A 1 -16.06 -44.61 10.90
C MET A 1 -17.08 -43.51 10.62
N SER A 2 -17.79 -43.03 11.63
CA SER A 2 -18.92 -42.11 11.48
C SER A 2 -18.51 -40.69 11.06
N SER A 3 -19.40 -40.00 10.33
CA SER A 3 -19.25 -38.61 9.85
C SER A 3 -18.72 -37.64 10.93
N ASN A 4 -19.13 -37.85 12.19
CA ASN A 4 -18.71 -37.05 13.34
C ASN A 4 -17.19 -37.08 13.64
N SER A 5 -16.48 -38.18 13.35
CA SER A 5 -15.04 -38.26 13.68
C SER A 5 -14.18 -37.39 12.76
N LYS A 6 -14.59 -37.22 11.49
CA LYS A 6 -13.92 -36.33 10.51
C LYS A 6 -14.18 -34.86 10.84
N GLU A 7 -15.37 -34.52 11.32
CA GLU A 7 -15.74 -33.15 11.67
C GLU A 7 -15.06 -32.67 12.96
N ILE A 8 -14.97 -33.54 13.97
CA ILE A 8 -14.20 -33.29 15.20
C ILE A 8 -12.70 -33.15 14.89
N ALA A 9 -12.14 -33.95 13.98
CA ALA A 9 -10.75 -33.80 13.55
C ALA A 9 -10.50 -32.47 12.81
N LYS A 10 -11.46 -32.00 12.00
CA LYS A 10 -11.40 -30.71 11.28
C LYS A 10 -11.48 -29.53 12.25
N LEU A 11 -12.35 -29.60 13.25
CA LEU A 11 -12.46 -28.60 14.33
C LEU A 11 -11.23 -28.60 15.24
N LYS A 12 -10.70 -29.78 15.63
CA LYS A 12 -9.43 -29.88 16.36
C LYS A 12 -8.28 -29.27 15.56
N LYS A 13 -8.18 -29.48 14.25
CA LYS A 13 -7.16 -28.85 13.39
C LYS A 13 -7.33 -27.32 13.26
N LYS A 14 -8.56 -26.82 13.29
CA LYS A 14 -8.90 -25.39 13.27
C LYS A 14 -8.57 -24.70 14.60
N TYR A 15 -8.85 -25.35 15.74
CA TYR A 15 -8.63 -24.79 17.07
C TYR A 15 -7.24 -25.07 17.68
N LEU A 16 -6.57 -26.18 17.36
CA LEU A 16 -5.18 -26.44 17.80
C LEU A 16 -4.14 -25.61 17.04
N LYS A 17 -4.42 -25.22 15.79
CA LYS A 17 -3.64 -24.16 15.12
C LYS A 17 -3.71 -22.84 15.90
N SER A 18 -4.83 -22.55 16.56
CA SER A 18 -4.97 -21.34 17.39
C SER A 18 -4.15 -21.40 18.68
N LEU A 19 -3.87 -22.59 19.24
CA LEU A 19 -3.11 -22.73 20.48
C LEU A 19 -1.60 -22.58 20.25
N THR A 20 -1.07 -23.13 19.15
CA THR A 20 0.32 -22.89 18.73
C THR A 20 0.51 -21.44 18.31
N THR A 21 -0.45 -20.82 17.61
CA THR A 21 -0.41 -19.38 17.31
C THR A 21 -0.51 -18.52 18.58
N ARG A 22 -1.34 -18.89 19.58
CA ARG A 22 -1.44 -18.16 20.86
C ARG A 22 -0.18 -18.28 21.72
N ILE A 23 0.42 -19.48 21.84
CA ILE A 23 1.72 -19.67 22.51
C ILE A 23 2.83 -18.93 21.74
N PHE A 24 2.78 -18.94 20.41
CA PHE A 24 3.69 -18.20 19.53
C PHE A 24 3.60 -16.67 19.71
N PHE A 25 2.39 -16.11 19.86
CA PHE A 25 2.20 -14.68 20.15
C PHE A 25 2.59 -14.31 21.59
N ARG A 26 2.26 -15.15 22.57
CA ARG A 26 2.58 -14.92 23.99
C ARG A 26 4.09 -14.96 24.23
N ASN A 27 4.80 -15.93 23.62
CA ASN A 27 6.27 -16.01 23.65
C ASN A 27 6.94 -14.89 22.84
N ARG A 28 6.30 -14.40 21.77
CA ARG A 28 6.80 -13.22 21.05
C ARG A 28 6.87 -12.01 21.96
N SER A 29 5.82 -11.69 22.72
CA SER A 29 5.85 -10.53 23.62
C SER A 29 6.99 -10.60 24.65
N LEU A 30 7.27 -11.79 25.19
CA LEU A 30 8.36 -12.05 26.12
C LEU A 30 9.73 -11.83 25.47
N VAL A 31 9.98 -12.46 24.32
CA VAL A 31 11.21 -12.27 23.53
C VAL A 31 11.39 -10.79 23.16
N LEU A 32 10.31 -10.14 22.73
CA LEU A 32 10.28 -8.77 22.24
C LEU A 32 10.42 -7.72 23.34
N ASN A 33 10.02 -7.99 24.58
CA ASN A 33 10.06 -6.98 25.64
C ASN A 33 11.21 -7.18 26.64
N TYR A 34 11.73 -8.39 26.83
CA TYR A 34 12.64 -8.67 27.94
C TYR A 34 14.01 -9.25 27.55
N LEU A 35 14.16 -9.85 26.37
CA LEU A 35 15.44 -10.46 25.99
C LEU A 35 16.43 -9.47 25.33
N PRO A 36 17.74 -9.60 25.56
CA PRO A 36 18.74 -8.84 24.82
C PRO A 36 18.57 -8.99 23.29
N ALA A 37 18.89 -7.94 22.53
CA ALA A 37 18.73 -7.96 21.07
C ALA A 37 19.47 -9.12 20.38
N PRO A 38 20.73 -9.46 20.72
CA PRO A 38 21.42 -10.59 20.11
C PRO A 38 20.70 -11.93 20.35
N LEU A 39 20.22 -12.14 21.58
CA LEU A 39 19.46 -13.34 21.94
C LEU A 39 18.12 -13.39 21.21
N SER A 40 17.43 -12.26 21.08
CA SER A 40 16.18 -12.14 20.33
C SER A 40 16.37 -12.54 18.86
N VAL A 41 17.43 -12.03 18.22
CA VAL A 41 17.78 -12.38 16.82
C VAL A 41 18.12 -13.86 16.71
N TRP A 42 18.90 -14.41 17.65
CA TRP A 42 19.25 -15.82 17.67
C TRP A 42 18.02 -16.73 17.79
N ILE A 43 17.11 -16.44 18.73
CA ILE A 43 15.85 -17.19 18.91
C ILE A 43 14.98 -17.10 17.65
N LEU A 44 14.85 -15.91 17.05
CA LEU A 44 14.05 -15.75 15.84
C LEU A 44 14.62 -16.58 14.69
N ARG A 45 15.94 -16.52 14.47
CA ARG A 45 16.64 -17.25 13.41
C ARG A 45 16.59 -18.77 13.58
N ARG A 46 16.76 -19.28 14.81
CA ARG A 46 16.84 -20.72 15.06
C ARG A 46 15.51 -21.39 15.42
N GLY A 47 14.63 -20.70 16.13
CA GLY A 47 13.49 -21.33 16.79
C GLY A 47 12.12 -21.00 16.20
N LEU A 48 11.92 -19.77 15.73
CA LEU A 48 10.55 -19.27 15.46
C LEU A 48 10.21 -19.14 13.97
N ILE A 49 11.19 -18.86 13.11
CA ILE A 49 10.93 -18.61 11.69
C ILE A 49 11.85 -19.47 10.84
N LYS A 50 11.28 -20.47 10.16
CA LYS A 50 12.02 -21.52 9.44
C LYS A 50 12.61 -21.12 8.09
N SER A 51 12.40 -19.88 7.63
CA SER A 51 12.81 -19.43 6.30
C SER A 51 13.51 -18.08 6.39
N ASP A 52 14.67 -17.97 5.76
CA ASP A 52 15.45 -16.73 5.67
C ASP A 52 14.64 -15.57 5.05
N TYR A 53 13.87 -15.85 4.01
CA TYR A 53 12.93 -14.89 3.43
C TYR A 53 11.90 -14.36 4.44
N LYS A 54 11.30 -15.26 5.24
CA LYS A 54 10.34 -14.86 6.27
C LYS A 54 11.03 -14.06 7.38
N LEU A 55 12.25 -14.43 7.77
CA LEU A 55 13.05 -13.69 8.77
C LEU A 55 13.29 -12.26 8.33
N LYS A 56 13.77 -12.08 7.08
CA LYS A 56 13.99 -10.75 6.49
C LYS A 56 12.69 -9.95 6.47
N ARG A 57 11.56 -10.51 6.03
CA ARG A 57 10.26 -9.82 6.06
C ARG A 57 9.80 -9.41 7.46
N GLU A 58 10.17 -10.15 8.48
CA GLU A 58 9.84 -9.81 9.86
C GLU A 58 10.67 -8.62 10.37
N SER A 59 11.87 -8.35 9.81
CA SER A 59 12.68 -7.18 10.17
C SER A 59 11.91 -5.86 10.06
N TYR A 60 11.06 -5.72 9.03
CA TYR A 60 10.20 -4.56 8.85
C TYR A 60 9.33 -4.26 10.08
N LYS A 61 8.73 -5.28 10.70
CA LYS A 61 7.87 -5.05 11.88
C LYS A 61 8.67 -4.46 13.03
N PHE A 62 9.94 -4.83 13.15
CA PHE A 62 10.84 -4.24 14.13
C PHE A 62 11.26 -2.82 13.77
N PHE A 63 11.44 -2.49 12.49
CA PHE A 63 11.61 -1.11 12.06
C PHE A 63 10.39 -0.25 12.39
N ALA A 64 9.18 -0.73 12.12
CA ALA A 64 7.94 -0.03 12.44
C ALA A 64 7.78 0.19 13.95
N LEU A 65 8.03 -0.84 14.76
CA LEU A 65 8.03 -0.71 16.23
C LEU A 65 9.14 0.24 16.72
N SER A 66 10.30 0.23 16.07
CA SER A 66 11.40 1.15 16.37
C SER A 66 11.01 2.60 16.08
N SER A 67 10.33 2.86 14.95
CA SER A 67 9.83 4.19 14.60
C SER A 67 8.82 4.71 15.62
N ARG A 68 7.85 3.87 16.04
CA ARG A 68 6.92 4.25 17.11
C ARG A 68 7.63 4.53 18.44
N ALA A 69 8.65 3.76 18.79
CA ALA A 69 9.47 4.02 19.97
C ALA A 69 10.29 5.32 19.84
N TYR A 70 10.75 5.63 18.63
CA TYR A 70 11.45 6.88 18.28
C TYR A 70 10.54 8.10 18.46
N GLY A 71 9.32 8.12 17.89
CA GLY A 71 8.37 9.22 18.09
C GLY A 71 7.90 9.36 19.54
N ALA A 72 7.82 8.26 20.29
CA ALA A 72 7.55 8.29 21.73
C ALA A 72 8.78 8.67 22.60
N ARG A 73 9.90 9.05 21.99
CA ARG A 73 11.18 9.40 22.65
C ARG A 73 11.75 8.31 23.58
N LYS A 74 11.45 7.04 23.31
CA LYS A 74 11.92 5.87 24.08
C LYS A 74 13.23 5.32 23.51
N LEU A 75 14.33 6.06 23.67
CA LEU A 75 15.63 5.77 23.04
C LEU A 75 16.11 4.31 23.25
N HIS A 76 16.12 3.80 24.48
CA HIS A 76 16.57 2.42 24.75
C HIS A 76 15.72 1.36 24.02
N LYS A 77 14.41 1.56 23.97
CA LYS A 77 13.48 0.65 23.27
C LYS A 77 13.70 0.74 21.76
N CYS A 78 13.85 1.94 21.22
CA CYS A 78 14.17 2.18 19.81
C CYS A 78 15.48 1.49 19.43
N ASP A 79 16.56 1.73 20.18
CA ASP A 79 17.88 1.13 19.94
C ASP A 79 17.83 -0.40 19.89
N ARG A 80 17.17 -1.00 20.88
CA ARG A 80 16.99 -2.45 20.97
C ARG A 80 16.23 -3.01 19.77
N LEU A 81 15.11 -2.39 19.40
CA LEU A 81 14.29 -2.83 18.26
C LEU A 81 15.04 -2.68 16.93
N LEU A 82 15.79 -1.59 16.74
CA LEU A 82 16.61 -1.37 15.55
C LEU A 82 17.74 -2.41 15.41
N ARG A 83 18.37 -2.81 16.53
CA ARG A 83 19.35 -3.90 16.52
C ARG A 83 18.73 -5.23 16.11
N ILE A 84 17.50 -5.51 16.54
CA ILE A 84 16.78 -6.72 16.11
C ILE A 84 16.45 -6.61 14.62
N ALA A 85 15.89 -5.50 14.17
CA ALA A 85 15.55 -5.25 12.76
C ALA A 85 16.75 -5.47 11.84
N THR A 86 17.85 -4.74 12.08
CA THR A 86 19.08 -4.86 11.28
C THR A 86 19.77 -6.22 11.44
N GLY A 87 19.61 -6.89 12.58
CA GLY A 87 20.09 -8.25 12.78
C GLY A 87 19.30 -9.30 11.98
N LEU A 88 18.05 -9.03 11.62
CA LEU A 88 17.23 -9.92 10.79
C LEU A 88 17.46 -9.73 9.28
N LEU A 89 18.13 -8.64 8.85
CA LEU A 89 18.46 -8.39 7.44
C LEU A 89 19.61 -9.25 6.92
N GLY A 90 20.40 -9.87 7.80
CA GLY A 90 21.51 -10.76 7.43
C GLY A 90 22.72 -10.61 8.35
N SER A 91 23.63 -11.59 8.32
CA SER A 91 24.92 -11.50 9.02
C SER A 91 25.84 -10.43 8.41
N ASN A 92 25.70 -10.16 7.12
CA ASN A 92 26.57 -9.27 6.36
C ASN A 92 26.20 -7.78 6.51
N PHE A 93 25.18 -7.45 7.32
CA PHE A 93 24.79 -6.06 7.55
C PHE A 93 25.93 -5.28 8.24
N PRO A 94 26.52 -4.24 7.60
CA PRO A 94 27.72 -3.61 8.12
C PRO A 94 27.52 -2.99 9.51
N LYS A 95 28.46 -3.28 10.42
CA LYS A 95 28.43 -2.74 11.80
C LYS A 95 28.51 -1.22 11.80
N SER A 96 29.31 -0.64 10.90
CA SER A 96 29.45 0.82 10.71
C SER A 96 28.10 1.46 10.39
N TYR A 97 27.41 0.98 9.36
CA TYR A 97 26.10 1.50 8.96
C TYR A 97 25.03 1.32 10.04
N ARG A 98 25.02 0.18 10.75
CA ARG A 98 24.13 -0.03 11.92
C ARG A 98 24.38 1.02 13.01
N ASN A 99 25.65 1.30 13.32
CA ASN A 99 26.01 2.28 14.35
C ASN A 99 25.65 3.70 13.91
N LEU A 100 25.80 4.02 12.62
CA LEU A 100 25.39 5.30 12.05
C LEU A 100 23.88 5.53 12.22
N LEU A 101 23.03 4.56 11.84
CA LEU A 101 21.57 4.66 12.04
C LEU A 101 21.20 4.91 13.50
N ARG A 102 21.84 4.20 14.43
CA ARG A 102 21.60 4.34 15.88
C ARG A 102 22.02 5.71 16.39
N LYS A 103 23.20 6.20 15.95
CA LYS A 103 23.71 7.52 16.30
C LYS A 103 22.79 8.61 15.77
N ALA A 104 22.39 8.53 14.50
CA ALA A 104 21.47 9.48 13.86
C ALA A 104 20.14 9.61 14.61
N ILE A 105 19.53 8.48 15.00
CA ILE A 105 18.29 8.50 15.80
C ILE A 105 18.54 9.12 17.18
N SER A 106 19.62 8.75 17.87
CA SER A 106 19.95 9.30 19.19
C SER A 106 20.16 10.81 19.15
N LEU A 107 20.86 11.32 18.13
CA LEU A 107 21.06 12.75 17.92
C LEU A 107 19.73 13.44 17.61
N THR A 108 18.93 12.90 16.69
CA THR A 108 17.64 13.50 16.32
C THR A 108 16.64 13.55 17.48
N ILE A 109 16.61 12.52 18.35
CA ILE A 109 15.77 12.54 19.57
C ILE A 109 16.18 13.69 20.50
N LYS A 110 17.49 13.99 20.59
CA LYS A 110 18.03 15.06 21.44
C LYS A 110 17.79 16.43 20.82
N ASN A 111 17.94 16.54 19.50
CA ASN A 111 17.75 17.76 18.76
C ASN A 111 17.14 17.48 17.37
N ALA A 112 15.90 17.91 17.16
CA ALA A 112 15.18 17.70 15.92
C ALA A 112 15.88 18.32 14.70
N SER A 113 16.60 19.45 14.87
CA SER A 113 17.30 20.12 13.76
C SER A 113 18.45 19.28 13.17
N ASP A 114 18.98 18.31 13.93
CA ASP A 114 20.03 17.41 13.44
C ASP A 114 19.49 16.44 12.38
N ARG A 115 18.16 16.36 12.22
CA ARG A 115 17.48 15.44 11.29
C ARG A 115 18.00 15.57 9.87
N VAL A 116 18.10 16.80 9.35
CA VAL A 116 18.49 17.06 7.97
C VAL A 116 19.91 16.57 7.71
N SER A 117 20.86 16.95 8.57
CA SER A 117 22.25 16.51 8.48
C SER A 117 22.42 15.00 8.64
N ASN A 118 21.67 14.41 9.58
CA ASN A 118 21.61 12.96 9.76
C ASN A 118 21.03 12.25 8.53
N SER A 119 19.97 12.79 7.91
CA SER A 119 19.39 12.21 6.69
C SER A 119 20.39 12.19 5.54
N THR A 120 21.13 13.30 5.34
CA THR A 120 22.21 13.37 4.35
C THR A 120 23.32 12.37 4.64
N SER A 121 23.74 12.23 5.91
CA SER A 121 24.77 11.25 6.31
C SER A 121 24.33 9.81 6.05
N ILE A 122 23.06 9.48 6.35
CA ILE A 122 22.48 8.17 6.06
C ILE A 122 22.39 7.94 4.55
N LEU A 123 22.00 8.94 3.77
CA LEU A 123 21.94 8.86 2.31
C LEU A 123 23.32 8.52 1.71
N ILE A 124 24.36 9.27 2.08
CA ILE A 124 25.74 9.04 1.61
C ILE A 124 26.17 7.61 1.95
N ALA A 125 26.05 7.23 3.23
CA ALA A 125 26.44 5.90 3.66
C ALA A 125 25.63 4.78 3.00
N THR A 126 24.38 5.04 2.58
CA THR A 126 23.55 4.06 1.86
C THR A 126 24.02 3.88 0.42
N LYS A 127 24.48 4.95 -0.23
CA LYS A 127 25.07 4.90 -1.59
C LYS A 127 26.41 4.16 -1.60
N GLU A 128 27.16 4.22 -0.51
CA GLU A 128 28.45 3.54 -0.35
C GLU A 128 28.35 2.05 -0.03
N LEU A 129 27.16 1.56 0.35
CA LEU A 129 26.94 0.13 0.58
C LEU A 129 27.05 -0.63 -0.74
N GLU A 130 27.94 -1.61 -0.79
CA GLU A 130 28.09 -2.47 -1.97
C GLU A 130 26.77 -3.18 -2.29
N LEU A 131 26.36 -3.16 -3.56
CA LEU A 131 25.11 -3.78 -4.02
C LEU A 131 24.98 -5.25 -3.57
N ARG A 132 26.07 -6.02 -3.60
CA ARG A 132 26.08 -7.45 -3.23
C ARG A 132 26.14 -7.72 -1.72
N THR A 133 26.17 -6.69 -0.88
CA THR A 133 26.06 -6.82 0.59
C THR A 133 24.75 -7.51 1.00
N PHE A 134 23.69 -7.28 0.24
CA PHE A 134 22.34 -7.78 0.47
C PHE A 134 21.77 -8.44 -0.78
N ASP A 135 20.84 -9.37 -0.59
CA ASP A 135 19.97 -9.82 -1.68
C ASP A 135 18.83 -8.82 -1.91
N ALA A 136 18.03 -9.00 -2.96
CA ALA A 136 16.91 -8.11 -3.23
C ALA A 136 15.94 -8.01 -2.05
N THR A 137 15.75 -9.09 -1.28
CA THR A 137 14.83 -9.06 -0.13
C THR A 137 15.37 -8.19 1.00
N SER A 138 16.64 -8.32 1.35
CA SER A 138 17.26 -7.52 2.40
C SER A 138 17.34 -6.04 2.03
N TRP A 139 17.65 -5.71 0.77
CA TRP A 139 17.58 -4.33 0.28
C TRP A 139 16.18 -3.74 0.41
N TYR A 140 15.15 -4.50 0.02
CA TYR A 140 13.76 -4.03 0.14
C TYR A 140 13.36 -3.81 1.60
N GLN A 141 13.72 -4.72 2.51
CA GLN A 141 13.37 -4.55 3.91
C GLN A 141 14.16 -3.42 4.58
N LEU A 142 15.39 -3.16 4.14
CA LEU A 142 16.14 -1.96 4.53
C LEU A 142 15.43 -0.70 4.03
N SER A 143 15.00 -0.65 2.77
CA SER A 143 14.23 0.46 2.21
C SER A 143 12.96 0.75 3.03
N ARG A 144 12.14 -0.27 3.31
CA ARG A 144 10.95 -0.11 4.18
C ARG A 144 11.32 0.38 5.57
N GLY A 145 12.43 -0.10 6.12
CA GLY A 145 12.94 0.35 7.41
C GLY A 145 13.37 1.81 7.42
N LEU A 146 14.03 2.26 6.36
CA LEU A 146 14.43 3.66 6.17
C LEU A 146 13.21 4.56 5.96
N PHE A 147 12.19 4.13 5.22
CA PHE A 147 10.90 4.82 5.15
C PHE A 147 10.27 4.98 6.53
N CYS A 148 10.17 3.91 7.32
CA CYS A 148 9.65 3.97 8.71
C CYS A 148 10.39 4.98 9.58
N LEU A 149 11.71 5.10 9.39
CA LEU A 149 12.55 6.02 10.16
C LEU A 149 12.58 7.43 9.57
N GLY A 150 11.90 7.66 8.45
CA GLY A 150 11.79 8.90 7.71
C GLY A 150 12.98 9.30 6.84
N TYR A 151 13.90 8.38 6.53
CA TYR A 151 15.09 8.63 5.71
C TYR A 151 14.78 8.33 4.24
N PHE A 152 13.93 9.13 3.62
CA PHE A 152 13.28 8.85 2.33
C PHE A 152 14.26 8.69 1.17
N ARG A 153 15.17 9.65 0.98
CA ARG A 153 16.18 9.53 -0.08
C ARG A 153 17.08 8.30 0.08
N ALA A 154 17.44 7.95 1.31
CA ALA A 154 18.19 6.72 1.57
C ALA A 154 17.34 5.47 1.31
N ALA A 155 16.05 5.51 1.68
CA ALA A 155 15.09 4.44 1.40
C ALA A 155 14.94 4.19 -0.10
N TRP A 156 14.93 5.26 -0.91
CA TRP A 156 14.94 5.19 -2.37
C TRP A 156 16.18 4.48 -2.91
N VAL A 157 17.38 4.84 -2.47
CA VAL A 157 18.61 4.15 -2.90
C VAL A 157 18.55 2.66 -2.58
N ALA A 158 18.12 2.30 -1.37
CA ALA A 158 17.94 0.91 -0.98
C ALA A 158 16.85 0.20 -1.81
N ARG A 159 15.81 0.92 -2.25
CA ARG A 159 14.73 0.41 -3.10
C ARG A 159 15.23 0.11 -4.51
N GLU A 160 15.99 1.03 -5.11
CA GLU A 160 16.56 0.85 -6.45
C GLU A 160 17.53 -0.33 -6.47
N ASN A 161 18.39 -0.45 -5.46
CA ASN A 161 19.26 -1.62 -5.31
C ASN A 161 18.46 -2.94 -5.21
N SER A 162 17.33 -2.92 -4.49
CA SER A 162 16.42 -4.07 -4.44
C SER A 162 15.82 -4.39 -5.80
N LEU A 163 15.42 -3.37 -6.56
CA LEU A 163 14.79 -3.51 -7.87
C LEU A 163 15.79 -4.08 -8.89
N ASP A 164 17.00 -3.52 -8.96
CA ASP A 164 18.09 -4.02 -9.81
C ASP A 164 18.39 -5.48 -9.53
N LEU A 165 18.55 -5.84 -8.25
CA LEU A 165 18.79 -7.23 -7.86
C LEU A 165 17.58 -8.13 -8.10
N SER A 166 16.36 -7.61 -8.02
CA SER A 166 15.16 -8.41 -8.33
C SER A 166 15.12 -8.78 -9.80
N ILE A 167 15.51 -7.86 -10.69
CA ILE A 167 15.64 -8.10 -12.12
C ILE A 167 16.76 -9.12 -12.39
N ASP A 168 17.96 -8.93 -11.80
CA ASP A 168 19.07 -9.89 -11.92
C ASP A 168 18.69 -11.29 -11.39
N GLU A 169 18.08 -11.36 -10.20
CA GLU A 169 17.61 -12.62 -9.60
C GLU A 169 16.56 -13.30 -10.48
N GLY A 170 15.58 -12.58 -11.02
CA GLY A 170 14.51 -13.18 -11.83
C GLY A 170 14.92 -13.57 -13.25
N SER A 171 16.04 -13.04 -13.76
CA SER A 171 16.56 -13.32 -15.10
C SER A 171 17.45 -14.58 -15.17
N LYS A 172 17.81 -15.17 -14.03
CA LYS A 172 18.64 -16.37 -13.97
C LYS A 172 17.89 -17.64 -14.37
N GLN A 173 18.61 -18.63 -14.88
CA GLN A 173 18.06 -19.96 -15.11
C GLN A 173 17.58 -20.58 -13.78
N ASN A 174 16.43 -21.26 -13.80
CA ASN A 174 15.82 -21.92 -12.63
C ASN A 174 15.40 -20.95 -11.50
N SER A 175 15.16 -19.69 -11.81
CA SER A 175 14.66 -18.73 -10.82
C SER A 175 13.29 -19.12 -10.28
N SER A 176 13.11 -18.93 -8.96
CA SER A 176 11.84 -19.24 -8.30
C SER A 176 10.69 -18.38 -8.87
N PRO A 177 9.41 -18.83 -8.79
CA PRO A 177 8.25 -18.04 -9.20
C PRO A 177 8.24 -16.63 -8.57
N THR A 178 8.68 -16.51 -7.31
CA THR A 178 8.71 -15.22 -6.60
C THR A 178 9.81 -14.30 -7.12
N ALA A 179 10.93 -14.82 -7.62
CA ALA A 179 11.99 -14.02 -8.21
C ALA A 179 11.58 -13.53 -9.61
N VAL A 180 11.04 -14.42 -10.45
CA VAL A 180 10.51 -14.08 -11.78
C VAL A 180 9.41 -13.02 -11.67
N ARG A 181 8.47 -13.20 -10.74
CA ARG A 181 7.40 -12.23 -10.50
C ARG A 181 7.96 -10.84 -10.17
N ARG A 182 8.96 -10.74 -9.28
CA ARG A 182 9.59 -9.47 -8.90
C ARG A 182 10.35 -8.82 -10.06
N ALA A 183 10.99 -9.60 -10.92
CA ALA A 183 11.64 -9.09 -12.12
C ALA A 183 10.61 -8.48 -13.08
N VAL A 184 9.49 -9.16 -13.35
CA VAL A 184 8.42 -8.62 -14.19
C VAL A 184 7.86 -7.33 -13.60
N GLU A 185 7.55 -7.29 -12.30
CA GLU A 185 7.10 -6.07 -11.61
C GLU A 185 8.13 -4.93 -11.75
N GLY A 186 9.42 -5.21 -11.59
CA GLY A 186 10.49 -4.22 -11.74
C GLY A 186 10.63 -3.69 -13.17
N HIS A 187 10.53 -4.56 -14.19
CA HIS A 187 10.51 -4.12 -15.59
C HIS A 187 9.28 -3.29 -15.93
N LEU A 188 8.10 -3.66 -15.42
CA LEU A 188 6.87 -2.91 -15.63
C LEU A 188 6.94 -1.51 -15.01
N GLU A 189 7.46 -1.41 -13.80
CA GLU A 189 7.63 -0.12 -13.14
C GLU A 189 8.56 0.81 -13.93
N ARG A 190 9.67 0.27 -14.46
CA ARG A 190 10.65 1.00 -15.29
C ARG A 190 10.23 1.17 -16.76
N LEU A 191 9.03 0.73 -17.14
CA LEU A 191 8.57 0.72 -18.53
C LEU A 191 9.49 -0.04 -19.50
N ASN A 192 10.24 -1.02 -19.01
CA ASN A 192 11.01 -1.96 -19.83
C ASN A 192 10.08 -3.07 -20.38
N LEU A 193 9.09 -2.66 -21.17
CA LEU A 193 7.93 -3.51 -21.53
C LEU A 193 8.33 -4.74 -22.36
N ASP A 194 9.34 -4.63 -23.20
CA ASP A 194 9.83 -5.75 -24.01
C ASP A 194 10.54 -6.80 -23.16
N SER A 195 11.35 -6.38 -22.19
CA SER A 195 11.96 -7.29 -21.23
C SER A 195 10.90 -8.01 -20.40
N ALA A 196 9.85 -7.31 -19.97
CA ALA A 196 8.73 -7.91 -19.26
C ALA A 196 7.99 -8.95 -20.13
N GLU A 197 7.68 -8.64 -21.39
CA GLU A 197 7.02 -9.59 -22.30
C GLU A 197 7.91 -10.83 -22.59
N ASN A 198 9.22 -10.64 -22.75
CA ASN A 198 10.17 -11.73 -22.97
C ASN A 198 10.20 -12.70 -21.78
N ILE A 199 10.21 -12.18 -20.54
CA ILE A 199 10.14 -13.01 -19.34
C ILE A 199 8.78 -13.74 -19.27
N LEU A 200 7.67 -13.06 -19.56
CA LEU A 200 6.34 -13.66 -19.52
C LEU A 200 6.13 -14.74 -20.59
N THR A 201 6.80 -14.63 -21.73
CA THR A 201 6.73 -15.60 -22.83
C THR A 201 7.59 -16.83 -22.57
N SER A 202 8.75 -16.65 -21.94
CA SER A 202 9.71 -17.72 -21.66
C SER A 202 9.50 -18.44 -20.33
N THR A 203 8.77 -17.83 -19.38
CA THR A 203 8.60 -18.41 -18.05
C THR A 203 7.66 -19.63 -18.04
N ASN A 204 8.08 -20.68 -17.35
CA ASN A 204 7.27 -21.86 -17.05
C ASN A 204 6.91 -21.97 -15.55
N VAL A 205 7.32 -21.00 -14.73
CA VAL A 205 7.15 -21.03 -13.26
C VAL A 205 5.98 -20.18 -12.76
N LEU A 206 5.43 -19.29 -13.59
CA LEU A 206 4.27 -18.47 -13.26
C LEU A 206 2.96 -19.15 -13.69
N THR A 207 1.89 -18.91 -12.94
CA THR A 207 0.55 -19.40 -13.30
C THR A 207 -0.04 -18.59 -14.46
N LEU A 208 -0.92 -19.20 -15.26
CA LEU A 208 -1.64 -18.51 -16.33
C LEU A 208 -2.40 -17.27 -15.83
N LYS A 209 -3.00 -17.34 -14.64
CA LYS A 209 -3.69 -16.19 -14.01
C LYS A 209 -2.71 -15.04 -13.76
N THR A 210 -1.53 -15.33 -13.22
CA THR A 210 -0.48 -14.34 -12.97
C THR A 210 0.01 -13.71 -14.27
N ILE A 211 0.28 -14.54 -15.29
CA ILE A 211 0.71 -14.07 -16.62
C ILE A 211 -0.35 -13.17 -17.25
N SER A 212 -1.63 -13.56 -17.19
CA SER A 212 -2.74 -12.75 -17.70
C SER A 212 -2.82 -11.38 -17.04
N SER A 213 -2.65 -11.33 -15.71
CA SER A 213 -2.64 -10.06 -14.96
C SER A 213 -1.46 -9.16 -15.34
N PHE A 214 -0.27 -9.72 -15.60
CA PHE A 214 0.87 -8.93 -16.07
C PHE A 214 0.68 -8.42 -17.50
N ARG A 215 0.14 -9.28 -18.39
CA ARG A 215 -0.17 -8.90 -19.78
C ARG A 215 -1.25 -7.83 -19.86
N GLU A 216 -2.20 -7.82 -18.92
CA GLU A 216 -3.15 -6.72 -18.79
C GLU A 216 -2.44 -5.38 -18.56
N SER A 217 -1.52 -5.31 -17.57
CA SER A 217 -0.75 -4.09 -17.33
C SER A 217 0.21 -3.73 -18.46
N LEU A 218 0.78 -4.70 -19.17
CA LEU A 218 1.56 -4.44 -20.39
C LEU A 218 0.72 -3.76 -21.47
N ARG A 219 -0.51 -4.24 -21.71
CA ARG A 219 -1.42 -3.61 -22.67
C ARG A 219 -1.75 -2.19 -22.28
N TRP A 220 -2.01 -1.94 -20.99
CA TRP A 220 -2.22 -0.60 -20.45
C TRP A 220 -1.03 0.31 -20.74
N PHE A 221 0.18 -0.08 -20.36
CA PHE A 221 1.36 0.75 -20.52
C PHE A 221 1.80 0.93 -21.98
N LYS A 222 1.43 0.02 -22.88
CA LYS A 222 1.62 0.18 -24.34
C LYS A 222 0.60 1.11 -25.00
N GLY A 223 -0.41 1.61 -24.28
CA GLY A 223 -1.52 2.36 -24.87
C GLY A 223 -2.48 1.47 -25.70
N ASN A 224 -2.30 0.16 -25.67
CA ASN A 224 -3.10 -0.82 -26.42
C ASN A 224 -4.35 -1.22 -25.60
N PHE A 225 -5.15 -0.24 -25.22
CA PHE A 225 -6.42 -0.49 -24.53
C PHE A 225 -7.53 -0.73 -25.55
N THR A 226 -7.89 -1.99 -25.80
CA THR A 226 -9.13 -2.30 -26.49
C THR A 226 -10.29 -1.98 -25.56
N LYS A 227 -11.03 -0.91 -25.88
CA LYS A 227 -12.20 -0.39 -25.12
C LYS A 227 -13.31 -1.41 -24.86
N ASN A 228 -13.23 -2.61 -25.45
CA ASN A 228 -14.25 -3.65 -25.33
C ASN A 228 -13.67 -4.90 -24.66
N ARG A 229 -13.76 -4.98 -23.34
CA ARG A 229 -13.76 -6.26 -22.62
C ARG A 229 -15.15 -6.48 -21.99
N VAL A 230 -16.13 -6.69 -22.85
CA VAL A 230 -17.30 -7.48 -22.46
C VAL A 230 -16.88 -8.95 -22.57
N GLY A 231 -16.86 -9.67 -21.44
CA GLY A 231 -16.69 -11.12 -21.41
C GLY A 231 -15.24 -11.62 -21.30
N ASP A 232 -14.72 -11.72 -20.08
CA ASP A 232 -13.69 -12.72 -19.77
C ASP A 232 -14.42 -13.96 -19.21
N PRO A 233 -14.39 -15.14 -19.87
CA PRO A 233 -15.26 -16.30 -19.55
C PRO A 233 -14.98 -16.99 -18.20
N GLY A 234 -14.07 -16.46 -17.36
CA GLY A 234 -13.59 -17.12 -16.14
C GLY A 234 -14.09 -16.52 -14.81
N ALA A 235 -14.99 -15.55 -14.82
CA ALA A 235 -15.47 -14.92 -13.58
C ALA A 235 -16.63 -15.70 -12.94
N SER A 236 -16.39 -16.21 -11.73
CA SER A 236 -17.35 -16.86 -10.83
C SER A 236 -18.74 -16.20 -10.82
N LEU A 237 -19.78 -17.02 -10.98
CA LEU A 237 -21.21 -16.66 -11.04
C LEU A 237 -21.77 -15.89 -9.82
N ALA A 238 -21.04 -15.81 -8.70
CA ALA A 238 -21.51 -15.12 -7.49
C ALA A 238 -21.41 -13.58 -7.55
N ASP A 239 -20.56 -13.02 -8.41
CA ASP A 239 -20.34 -11.56 -8.55
C ASP A 239 -20.98 -10.97 -9.83
N GLY A 240 -21.72 -11.78 -10.60
CA GLY A 240 -22.22 -11.41 -11.94
C GLY A 240 -22.99 -10.09 -11.93
N ALA A 241 -24.04 -9.97 -11.10
CA ALA A 241 -24.90 -8.79 -11.09
C ALA A 241 -24.18 -7.50 -10.65
N SER A 242 -23.36 -7.55 -9.58
CA SER A 242 -22.59 -6.37 -9.13
C SER A 242 -21.51 -5.99 -10.14
N LYS A 243 -20.88 -6.96 -10.80
CA LYS A 243 -19.90 -6.72 -11.87
C LYS A 243 -20.56 -6.12 -13.09
N ASP A 244 -21.70 -6.65 -13.51
CA ASP A 244 -22.47 -6.14 -14.65
C ASP A 244 -22.99 -4.74 -14.37
N LEU A 245 -23.45 -4.47 -13.13
CA LEU A 245 -23.80 -3.13 -12.68
C LEU A 245 -22.59 -2.19 -12.74
N PHE A 246 -21.42 -2.62 -12.28
CA PHE A 246 -20.23 -1.77 -12.34
C PHE A 246 -19.84 -1.44 -13.78
N GLY A 247 -19.90 -2.42 -14.67
CA GLY A 247 -19.72 -2.23 -16.11
C GLY A 247 -20.76 -1.27 -16.69
N LEU A 248 -22.04 -1.42 -16.35
CA LEU A 248 -23.13 -0.54 -16.78
C LEU A 248 -22.93 0.91 -16.31
N LEU A 249 -22.46 1.09 -15.08
CA LEU A 249 -22.18 2.41 -14.53
C LEU A 249 -21.03 3.08 -15.27
N VAL A 250 -19.94 2.37 -15.57
CA VAL A 250 -18.69 3.01 -16.00
C VAL A 250 -18.43 2.96 -17.51
N ASN A 251 -18.77 1.86 -18.18
CA ASN A 251 -18.38 1.62 -19.57
C ASN A 251 -18.92 2.70 -20.51
N GLY A 252 -18.04 3.34 -21.27
CA GLY A 252 -18.39 4.41 -22.20
C GLY A 252 -18.89 5.71 -21.54
N LYS A 253 -18.80 5.83 -20.20
CA LYS A 253 -19.24 7.00 -19.44
C LYS A 253 -18.08 7.94 -19.12
N THR A 254 -18.41 9.21 -18.90
CA THR A 254 -17.51 10.20 -18.29
C THR A 254 -17.50 9.99 -16.77
N VAL A 255 -16.31 9.82 -16.19
CA VAL A 255 -16.15 9.48 -14.78
C VAL A 255 -15.23 10.49 -14.09
N ALA A 256 -15.70 11.05 -12.98
CA ALA A 256 -14.88 11.77 -12.02
C ALA A 256 -14.49 10.83 -10.87
N LEU A 257 -13.19 10.64 -10.63
CA LEU A 257 -12.67 10.00 -9.42
C LEU A 257 -12.18 11.07 -8.46
N VAL A 258 -12.83 11.20 -7.30
CA VAL A 258 -12.47 12.18 -6.28
C VAL A 258 -11.76 11.50 -5.11
N GLY A 259 -10.53 11.94 -4.89
CA GLY A 259 -9.69 11.52 -3.78
C GLY A 259 -10.13 12.09 -2.43
N PRO A 260 -9.55 11.56 -1.33
CA PRO A 260 -9.87 12.03 0.01
C PRO A 260 -9.25 13.39 0.35
N GLY A 261 -8.18 13.78 -0.35
CA GLY A 261 -7.48 15.05 -0.17
C GLY A 261 -8.24 16.23 -0.79
N GLN A 262 -7.74 17.45 -0.54
CA GLN A 262 -8.37 18.67 -1.04
C GLN A 262 -7.88 19.02 -2.46
N PRO A 263 -8.77 19.13 -3.47
CA PRO A 263 -8.42 19.65 -4.78
C PRO A 263 -7.90 21.10 -4.68
N ARG A 264 -6.90 21.44 -5.49
CA ARG A 264 -6.38 22.81 -5.60
C ARG A 264 -7.11 23.58 -6.70
N GLY A 265 -8.39 23.82 -6.49
CA GLY A 265 -9.26 24.56 -7.41
C GLY A 265 -10.74 24.24 -7.18
N GLU A 266 -11.61 25.07 -7.76
CA GLU A 266 -13.06 24.91 -7.70
C GLU A 266 -13.56 23.97 -8.81
N TYR A 267 -13.44 22.66 -8.59
CA TYR A 267 -13.81 21.63 -9.56
C TYR A 267 -15.23 21.07 -9.36
N GLY A 268 -16.00 21.58 -8.41
CA GLY A 268 -17.27 20.99 -8.00
C GLY A 268 -18.29 20.86 -9.12
N ASN A 269 -18.44 21.90 -9.94
CA ASN A 269 -19.33 21.86 -11.12
C ASN A 269 -18.84 20.86 -12.17
N GLU A 270 -17.52 20.74 -12.37
CA GLU A 270 -16.94 19.78 -13.31
C GLU A 270 -17.13 18.33 -12.83
N ILE A 271 -16.92 18.09 -11.53
CA ILE A 271 -17.15 16.79 -10.89
C ILE A 271 -18.62 16.39 -11.05
N ASP A 272 -19.55 17.26 -10.67
CA ASP A 272 -20.99 16.96 -10.71
C ASP A 272 -21.56 16.89 -12.13
N ALA A 273 -20.86 17.44 -13.13
CA ALA A 273 -21.22 17.30 -14.55
C ALA A 273 -20.86 15.94 -15.14
N SER A 274 -20.02 15.15 -14.47
CA SER A 274 -19.69 13.78 -14.92
C SER A 274 -20.90 12.86 -14.83
N GLU A 275 -20.99 11.89 -15.74
CA GLU A 275 -22.07 10.90 -15.72
C GLU A 275 -22.00 10.04 -14.45
N ILE A 276 -20.78 9.71 -14.00
CA ILE A 276 -20.51 9.00 -12.75
C ILE A 276 -19.50 9.75 -11.89
N VAL A 277 -19.80 9.86 -10.60
CA VAL A 277 -18.85 10.34 -9.58
C VAL A 277 -18.45 9.20 -8.66
N ALA A 278 -17.18 8.81 -8.70
CA ALA A 278 -16.61 7.81 -7.83
C ALA A 278 -15.75 8.47 -6.74
N ARG A 279 -15.83 8.00 -5.49
CA ARG A 279 -15.08 8.56 -4.36
C ARG A 279 -14.35 7.48 -3.57
N ILE A 280 -13.22 7.85 -3.00
CA ILE A 280 -12.50 6.98 -2.06
C ILE A 280 -13.06 7.28 -0.66
N LYS A 281 -13.60 6.26 0.01
CA LYS A 281 -14.05 6.38 1.41
C LYS A 281 -15.06 7.51 1.63
N PHE A 282 -16.14 7.53 0.86
CA PHE A 282 -17.17 8.58 0.97
C PHE A 282 -17.80 8.63 2.39
N PRO A 283 -17.76 9.78 3.08
CA PRO A 283 -18.38 9.94 4.41
C PRO A 283 -19.86 10.35 4.36
N GLY A 284 -20.38 10.65 3.16
CA GLY A 284 -21.66 11.32 2.97
C GLY A 284 -21.52 12.77 2.55
N SER A 285 -22.51 13.26 1.80
CA SER A 285 -22.51 14.60 1.21
C SER A 285 -22.44 15.72 2.25
N ALA A 286 -23.04 15.52 3.42
CA ALA A 286 -22.98 16.45 4.56
C ALA A 286 -21.56 16.71 5.09
N TYR A 287 -20.62 15.80 4.84
CA TYR A 287 -19.22 15.91 5.27
C TYR A 287 -18.28 16.35 4.13
N LEU A 288 -18.82 16.66 2.95
CA LEU A 288 -18.10 17.33 1.87
C LEU A 288 -18.21 18.86 2.09
N LEU A 289 -17.33 19.43 2.91
CA LEU A 289 -17.48 20.79 3.47
C LEU A 289 -17.56 21.94 2.44
N ASP A 290 -17.05 21.78 1.22
CA ASP A 290 -17.15 22.80 0.16
C ASP A 290 -17.52 22.17 -1.19
N TYR A 291 -18.80 22.24 -1.54
CA TYR A 291 -19.30 21.70 -2.80
C TYR A 291 -18.68 22.37 -4.03
N ARG A 292 -18.14 23.59 -3.93
CA ARG A 292 -17.43 24.26 -5.04
C ARG A 292 -16.12 23.57 -5.36
N LEU A 293 -15.48 22.95 -4.36
CA LEU A 293 -14.24 22.20 -4.53
C LEU A 293 -14.53 20.74 -4.91
N PHE A 294 -15.49 20.11 -4.22
CA PHE A 294 -15.65 18.66 -4.23
C PHE A 294 -16.84 18.15 -5.03
N GLY A 295 -17.80 19.01 -5.42
CA GLY A 295 -19.11 18.58 -5.89
C GLY A 295 -19.94 17.95 -4.76
N LYS A 296 -21.20 17.60 -5.05
CA LYS A 296 -22.14 17.02 -4.08
C LYS A 296 -22.42 15.54 -4.31
N ARG A 297 -22.19 15.05 -5.53
CA ARG A 297 -22.61 13.70 -5.94
C ARG A 297 -21.59 12.63 -5.53
N CYS A 298 -22.06 11.40 -5.33
CA CYS A 298 -21.24 10.21 -5.21
C CYS A 298 -22.05 8.98 -5.62
N ASP A 299 -21.78 8.41 -6.79
CA ASP A 299 -22.45 7.22 -7.30
C ASP A 299 -21.77 5.92 -6.83
N ILE A 300 -20.43 5.92 -6.76
CA ILE A 300 -19.60 4.76 -6.42
C ILE A 300 -18.64 5.13 -5.31
N SER A 301 -18.53 4.30 -4.27
CA SER A 301 -17.53 4.52 -3.21
C SER A 301 -16.72 3.27 -2.91
N GLN A 302 -15.41 3.45 -2.71
CA GLN A 302 -14.51 2.36 -2.32
C GLN A 302 -14.28 2.35 -0.81
N TYR A 303 -14.47 1.18 -0.19
CA TYR A 303 -14.12 0.93 1.21
C TYR A 303 -13.23 -0.32 1.34
N PRO A 304 -12.08 -0.22 2.04
CA PRO A 304 -11.16 -1.34 2.17
C PRO A 304 -11.70 -2.45 3.08
N ASN A 305 -12.52 -2.10 4.08
CA ASN A 305 -13.10 -3.03 5.04
C ASN A 305 -14.63 -2.86 5.09
N LEU A 306 -15.39 -3.95 5.00
CA LEU A 306 -16.86 -3.90 4.98
C LEU A 306 -17.51 -4.16 6.33
N CYS A 307 -16.89 -4.96 7.20
CA CYS A 307 -17.46 -5.29 8.52
C CYS A 307 -17.87 -4.03 9.31
N PRO A 308 -17.00 -3.02 9.44
CA PRO A 308 -17.34 -1.80 10.18
C PRO A 308 -18.41 -0.98 9.44
N LEU A 309 -18.32 -0.90 8.11
CA LEU A 309 -19.31 -0.21 7.28
C LEU A 309 -20.71 -0.83 7.43
N ARG A 310 -20.82 -2.15 7.60
CA ARG A 310 -22.08 -2.85 7.89
C ARG A 310 -22.63 -2.51 9.26
N GLU A 311 -21.76 -2.41 10.27
CA GLU A 311 -22.16 -1.97 11.61
C GLU A 311 -22.73 -0.55 11.57
N LEU A 312 -22.07 0.37 10.85
CA LEU A 312 -22.57 1.72 10.61
C LEU A 312 -23.89 1.74 9.84
N ALA A 313 -24.03 0.92 8.81
CA ALA A 313 -25.25 0.83 8.03
C ALA A 313 -26.45 0.34 8.86
N ASN A 314 -26.23 -0.41 9.93
CA ASN A 314 -27.32 -0.82 10.83
C ASN A 314 -27.77 0.30 11.79
N LEU A 315 -26.98 1.36 11.94
CA LEU A 315 -27.38 2.55 12.68
C LEU A 315 -28.26 3.42 11.76
N SER A 316 -29.50 3.66 12.16
CA SER A 316 -30.50 4.40 11.37
C SER A 316 -30.14 5.87 11.10
N SER A 317 -29.08 6.38 11.70
CA SER A 317 -28.65 7.79 11.61
C SER A 317 -27.78 8.13 10.39
N TYR A 318 -27.37 7.14 9.58
CA TYR A 318 -26.50 7.39 8.42
C TYR A 318 -27.29 7.18 7.12
N GLU A 319 -27.76 8.29 6.55
CA GLU A 319 -28.56 8.33 5.30
C GLU A 319 -27.70 8.34 4.04
N PHE A 320 -26.38 8.61 4.14
CA PHE A 320 -25.52 8.75 2.95
C PHE A 320 -25.38 7.46 2.12
N PHE A 321 -25.77 6.32 2.67
CA PHE A 321 -25.88 5.08 1.91
C PHE A 321 -26.85 5.23 0.72
N ASP A 322 -27.88 6.06 0.87
CA ASP A 322 -28.90 6.25 -0.17
C ASP A 322 -28.36 7.05 -1.37
N ASP A 323 -27.23 7.76 -1.21
CA ASP A 323 -26.53 8.42 -2.31
C ASP A 323 -25.81 7.42 -3.23
N LEU A 324 -25.47 6.22 -2.73
CA LEU A 324 -24.59 5.26 -3.41
C LEU A 324 -25.37 4.27 -4.28
N ARG A 325 -24.89 4.06 -5.50
CA ARG A 325 -25.38 3.03 -6.43
C ARG A 325 -24.57 1.74 -6.36
N LEU A 326 -23.30 1.83 -5.95
CA LEU A 326 -22.40 0.69 -5.86
C LEU A 326 -21.31 0.94 -4.81
N ILE A 327 -21.01 -0.08 -4.01
CA ILE A 327 -19.82 -0.12 -3.15
C ILE A 327 -18.75 -1.02 -3.78
N VAL A 328 -17.52 -0.53 -3.85
CA VAL A 328 -16.36 -1.32 -4.30
C VAL A 328 -15.49 -1.67 -3.09
N THR A 329 -15.06 -2.92 -2.98
CA THR A 329 -14.19 -3.37 -1.89
C THR A 329 -13.03 -4.23 -2.36
N GLY A 330 -12.00 -4.31 -1.53
CA GLY A 330 -10.93 -5.31 -1.64
C GLY A 330 -11.13 -6.53 -0.74
N GLU A 331 -12.32 -6.72 -0.17
CA GLU A 331 -12.69 -7.94 0.55
C GLU A 331 -13.35 -8.96 -0.39
N ALA A 332 -13.17 -10.25 -0.13
CA ALA A 332 -13.85 -11.34 -0.87
C ALA A 332 -15.33 -11.51 -0.55
N ASN A 333 -15.82 -10.85 0.49
CA ASN A 333 -17.22 -10.89 0.85
C ASN A 333 -17.95 -9.71 0.17
N SER A 334 -18.68 -9.98 -0.91
CA SER A 334 -19.46 -8.98 -1.66
C SER A 334 -20.95 -8.95 -1.26
N SER A 335 -21.32 -9.44 -0.07
CA SER A 335 -22.72 -9.31 0.36
C SER A 335 -23.14 -7.84 0.42
N PRO A 336 -24.32 -7.48 -0.14
CA PRO A 336 -24.86 -6.13 -0.11
C PRO A 336 -24.85 -5.49 1.28
N ILE A 337 -24.78 -4.17 1.32
CA ILE A 337 -24.91 -3.37 2.53
C ILE A 337 -26.21 -2.59 2.41
N ARG A 338 -27.19 -2.90 3.28
CA ARG A 338 -28.61 -2.55 3.05
C ARG A 338 -29.03 -3.03 1.65
N ASN A 339 -29.52 -2.11 0.81
CA ASN A 339 -29.95 -2.37 -0.56
C ASN A 339 -28.86 -2.07 -1.59
N ILE A 340 -27.63 -1.74 -1.17
CA ILE A 340 -26.57 -1.31 -2.07
C ILE A 340 -25.74 -2.52 -2.50
N PRO A 341 -25.64 -2.78 -3.81
CA PRO A 341 -24.78 -3.83 -4.33
C PRO A 341 -23.31 -3.56 -3.96
N VAL A 342 -22.58 -4.64 -3.67
CA VAL A 342 -21.15 -4.59 -3.38
C VAL A 342 -20.41 -5.37 -4.47
N TYR A 343 -19.39 -4.75 -5.05
CA TYR A 343 -18.46 -5.37 -5.99
C TYR A 343 -17.10 -5.62 -5.31
N SER A 344 -16.64 -6.87 -5.37
CA SER A 344 -15.36 -7.30 -4.81
C SER A 344 -14.24 -7.23 -5.87
N GLU A 345 -13.40 -6.19 -5.80
CA GLU A 345 -12.14 -6.10 -6.54
C GLU A 345 -10.98 -6.71 -5.72
N ASN A 346 -10.81 -8.02 -5.87
CA ASN A 346 -9.69 -8.75 -5.25
C ASN A 346 -8.53 -9.02 -6.20
N GLN A 347 -8.51 -8.40 -7.38
CA GLN A 347 -7.40 -8.61 -8.28
C GLN A 347 -6.14 -7.94 -7.73
N GLU A 348 -5.09 -8.74 -7.59
CA GLU A 348 -3.78 -8.25 -7.23
C GLU A 348 -3.23 -7.41 -8.39
N LEU A 349 -2.74 -6.21 -8.08
CA LEU A 349 -2.09 -5.37 -9.06
C LEU A 349 -0.60 -5.72 -9.15
N PRO A 350 -0.02 -5.80 -10.35
CA PRO A 350 1.39 -6.18 -10.55
C PRO A 350 2.35 -5.03 -10.22
N MET A 351 2.29 -4.55 -8.98
CA MET A 351 3.12 -3.47 -8.47
C MET A 351 4.34 -4.05 -7.76
N TYR A 352 5.47 -3.35 -7.85
CA TYR A 352 6.71 -3.82 -7.25
C TYR A 352 6.59 -3.96 -5.73
N ARG A 353 6.55 -5.23 -5.28
CA ARG A 353 6.64 -5.68 -3.89
C ARG A 353 5.69 -5.04 -2.87
N THR A 354 4.64 -4.38 -3.34
CA THR A 354 3.71 -3.64 -2.48
C THR A 354 2.25 -4.04 -2.71
N THR A 355 1.36 -3.43 -1.92
CA THR A 355 -0.07 -3.46 -2.14
C THR A 355 -0.56 -2.11 -2.63
N ALA A 356 -1.49 -2.14 -3.57
CA ALA A 356 -2.19 -0.95 -4.02
C ALA A 356 -3.02 -0.37 -2.89
N THR A 357 -2.91 0.94 -2.72
CA THR A 357 -3.77 1.70 -1.82
C THR A 357 -5.21 1.73 -2.32
N SER A 358 -6.17 2.06 -1.44
CA SER A 358 -7.60 2.17 -1.77
C SER A 358 -7.85 2.99 -3.04
N GLY A 359 -7.21 4.14 -3.18
CA GLY A 359 -7.35 4.99 -4.35
C GLY A 359 -6.79 4.39 -5.62
N MET A 360 -5.62 3.76 -5.52
CA MET A 360 -5.02 3.06 -6.67
C MET A 360 -5.90 1.90 -7.14
N ARG A 361 -6.49 1.14 -6.20
CA ARG A 361 -7.41 0.05 -6.54
C ARG A 361 -8.64 0.57 -7.28
N LEU A 362 -9.32 1.59 -6.75
CA LEU A 362 -10.49 2.16 -7.40
C LEU A 362 -10.15 2.74 -8.79
N LEU A 363 -9.03 3.44 -8.93
CA LEU A 363 -8.56 3.95 -10.21
C LEU A 363 -8.43 2.82 -11.26
N VAL A 364 -7.74 1.73 -10.91
CA VAL A 364 -7.55 0.61 -11.84
C VAL A 364 -8.86 -0.12 -12.13
N SER A 365 -9.72 -0.30 -11.12
CA SER A 365 -11.06 -0.86 -11.32
C SER A 365 -11.88 -0.05 -12.31
N LEU A 366 -11.85 1.28 -12.22
CA LEU A 366 -12.53 2.17 -13.16
C LEU A 366 -11.94 2.03 -14.56
N ILE A 367 -10.61 2.07 -14.72
CA ILE A 367 -9.92 1.87 -16.01
C ILE A 367 -10.34 0.54 -16.65
N ARG A 368 -10.41 -0.55 -15.88
CA ARG A 368 -10.82 -1.87 -16.36
C ARG A 368 -12.23 -1.90 -16.96
N GLN A 369 -13.15 -1.07 -16.44
CA GLN A 369 -14.52 -1.00 -16.96
C GLN A 369 -14.63 -0.19 -18.27
N GLY A 370 -13.54 0.45 -18.74
CA GLY A 370 -13.51 1.13 -20.03
C GLY A 370 -14.34 2.42 -20.10
N PRO A 371 -14.10 3.42 -19.23
CA PRO A 371 -14.78 4.70 -19.33
C PRO A 371 -14.44 5.40 -20.65
N ARG A 372 -15.36 6.28 -21.10
CA ARG A 372 -15.08 7.17 -22.24
C ARG A 372 -14.02 8.21 -21.87
N SER A 373 -14.09 8.72 -20.65
CA SER A 373 -13.06 9.56 -20.04
C SER A 373 -13.06 9.37 -18.52
N LEU A 374 -11.88 9.44 -17.92
CA LEU A 374 -11.69 9.35 -16.48
C LEU A 374 -10.82 10.51 -16.05
N LYS A 375 -11.34 11.39 -15.17
CA LYS A 375 -10.58 12.48 -14.59
C LYS A 375 -10.49 12.34 -13.08
N VAL A 376 -9.29 12.53 -12.53
CA VAL A 376 -8.99 12.40 -11.11
C VAL A 376 -8.88 13.79 -10.46
N PHE A 377 -9.45 13.96 -9.28
CA PHE A 377 -9.46 15.19 -8.51
C PHE A 377 -9.05 14.94 -7.06
N GLY A 378 -8.33 15.87 -6.42
CA GLY A 378 -8.03 15.79 -4.98
C GLY A 378 -7.23 14.55 -4.58
N TYR A 379 -6.48 13.96 -5.51
CA TYR A 379 -5.58 12.85 -5.23
C TYR A 379 -4.15 13.24 -5.57
N ASP A 380 -3.36 13.43 -4.52
CA ASP A 380 -1.98 13.93 -4.59
C ASP A 380 -0.95 12.81 -4.39
N PHE A 381 -1.42 11.56 -4.40
CA PHE A 381 -0.63 10.36 -4.15
C PHE A 381 0.15 10.40 -2.83
N TYR A 382 -0.40 11.01 -1.77
CA TYR A 382 0.23 11.14 -0.44
C TYR A 382 1.44 12.10 -0.42
N SER A 383 1.53 13.02 -1.39
CA SER A 383 2.56 14.06 -1.41
C SER A 383 2.26 15.25 -0.47
N ALA A 384 1.02 15.38 0.03
CA ALA A 384 0.68 16.29 1.12
C ALA A 384 0.48 15.56 2.44
N ARG A 385 0.76 16.29 3.52
CA ARG A 385 0.72 15.77 4.90
C ARG A 385 -0.69 15.40 5.34
N GLU A 386 -1.71 16.05 4.78
CA GLU A 386 -3.11 15.83 5.08
C GLU A 386 -3.76 15.01 3.95
N PRO A 387 -3.87 13.68 4.10
CA PRO A 387 -4.47 12.84 3.08
C PRO A 387 -6.01 12.96 3.02
N TYR A 388 -6.62 13.60 4.02
CA TYR A 388 -8.07 13.82 4.12
C TYR A 388 -8.36 15.30 4.28
N ASN A 389 -9.37 15.81 3.58
CA ASN A 389 -9.92 17.13 3.86
C ASN A 389 -10.54 17.19 5.27
N LEU A 390 -10.73 18.40 5.80
CA LEU A 390 -11.22 18.64 7.16
C LEU A 390 -12.57 17.96 7.45
N GLY A 391 -13.46 17.87 6.46
CA GLY A 391 -14.78 17.26 6.61
C GLY A 391 -14.72 15.76 6.79
N MET A 392 -13.97 15.11 5.89
CA MET A 392 -13.64 13.69 6.01
C MET A 392 -12.92 13.40 7.33
N LYS A 393 -11.93 14.23 7.69
CA LYS A 393 -11.21 14.10 8.96
C LYS A 393 -12.16 14.15 10.14
N SER A 394 -13.06 15.13 10.21
CA SER A 394 -14.04 15.26 11.30
C SER A 394 -14.98 14.05 11.40
N PHE A 395 -15.53 13.58 10.27
CA PHE A 395 -16.36 12.37 10.24
C PHE A 395 -15.62 11.17 10.82
N TYR A 396 -14.43 10.92 10.32
CA TYR A 396 -13.67 9.75 10.74
C TYR A 396 -13.06 9.91 12.14
N GLU A 397 -12.77 11.11 12.65
CA GLU A 397 -12.39 11.26 14.06
C GLU A 397 -13.51 10.79 15.02
N MET A 398 -14.78 10.99 14.62
CA MET A 398 -15.94 10.54 15.38
C MET A 398 -16.26 9.05 15.17
N ASP A 399 -16.06 8.55 13.94
CA ASP A 399 -16.59 7.25 13.50
C ASP A 399 -15.56 6.26 12.94
N ALA A 400 -14.26 6.58 12.91
CA ALA A 400 -13.22 5.74 12.28
C ALA A 400 -13.12 4.35 12.88
N TRP A 401 -13.36 4.23 14.20
CA TRP A 401 -13.39 2.94 14.86
C TRP A 401 -14.51 2.04 14.32
N LYS A 402 -15.61 2.66 13.86
CA LYS A 402 -16.74 1.99 13.20
C LYS A 402 -16.56 1.88 11.67
N MET A 403 -15.50 2.44 11.07
CA MET A 403 -15.17 2.28 9.65
C MET A 403 -13.97 1.34 9.41
N GLY A 404 -13.36 0.83 10.48
CA GLY A 404 -12.17 -0.02 10.46
C GLY A 404 -10.98 0.66 9.81
N ASP A 405 -10.93 1.99 9.91
CA ASP A 405 -9.77 2.75 9.50
C ASP A 405 -8.89 3.01 10.73
N GLY A 406 -7.84 2.20 10.85
CA GLY A 406 -6.80 2.35 11.86
C GLY A 406 -6.11 3.72 11.82
N TYR A 407 -6.24 4.47 10.72
CA TYR A 407 -5.58 5.76 10.54
C TYR A 407 -6.01 6.78 11.60
N LEU A 408 -7.27 6.82 12.03
CA LEU A 408 -7.79 7.99 12.77
C LEU A 408 -7.97 7.74 14.27
N PHE A 409 -7.31 6.70 14.80
CA PHE A 409 -7.22 6.47 16.23
C PHE A 409 -6.11 7.35 16.85
N GLY A 410 -6.39 8.64 16.99
CA GLY A 410 -5.54 9.57 17.71
C GLY A 410 -6.22 10.93 17.84
N THR A 411 -6.71 11.25 19.04
CA THR A 411 -7.44 12.48 19.38
C THR A 411 -6.58 13.76 19.40
N ASN A 412 -5.38 13.73 18.83
CA ASN A 412 -4.45 14.86 18.89
C ASN A 412 -4.25 15.39 17.47
N ALA A 413 -4.40 16.71 17.33
CA ALA A 413 -4.53 17.49 16.10
C ALA A 413 -3.39 17.39 15.06
N ASP A 414 -2.45 16.47 15.19
CA ASP A 414 -1.40 16.19 14.22
C ASP A 414 -1.23 14.68 14.09
N PHE A 415 -1.45 14.13 12.89
CA PHE A 415 -1.11 12.74 12.62
C PHE A 415 0.38 12.53 12.97
N PRO A 416 0.74 11.61 13.88
CA PRO A 416 2.14 11.44 14.25
C PRO A 416 2.95 11.09 13.00
N LYS A 417 4.02 11.84 12.75
CA LYS A 417 4.93 11.60 11.59
C LYS A 417 5.42 10.15 11.54
N THR A 418 5.54 9.51 12.71
CA THR A 418 5.82 8.08 12.86
C THR A 418 4.79 7.18 12.20
N ASP A 419 3.50 7.49 12.27
CA ASP A 419 2.46 6.63 11.73
C ASP A 419 2.35 6.80 10.20
N ILE A 420 2.53 8.02 9.68
CA ILE A 420 2.67 8.27 8.23
C ILE A 420 3.85 7.44 7.68
N THR A 421 5.02 7.57 8.29
CA THR A 421 6.24 6.89 7.84
C THR A 421 6.18 5.37 7.97
N VAL A 422 5.54 4.85 9.02
CA VAL A 422 5.25 3.41 9.14
C VAL A 422 4.34 2.96 8.01
N ASN A 423 3.30 3.73 7.69
CA ASN A 423 2.38 3.37 6.61
C ASN A 423 3.07 3.39 5.23
N PHE A 424 3.97 4.33 4.99
CA PHE A 424 4.80 4.32 3.79
C PHE A 424 5.72 3.10 3.74
N GLY A 425 6.22 2.66 4.89
CA GLY A 425 6.87 1.36 5.02
C GLY A 425 5.94 0.18 4.65
N ASP A 426 4.64 0.24 4.93
CA ASP A 426 3.66 -0.80 4.57
C ASP A 426 3.29 -0.83 3.09
N HIS A 427 3.14 0.33 2.47
CA HIS A 427 2.56 0.46 1.13
C HIS A 427 3.52 0.90 0.04
N ASP A 428 4.80 1.18 0.33
CA ASP A 428 5.78 1.66 -0.66
C ASP A 428 5.17 2.73 -1.58
N PRO A 429 5.06 3.99 -1.09
CA PRO A 429 4.35 5.04 -1.81
C PRO A 429 4.96 5.30 -3.20
N VAL A 430 6.22 4.94 -3.41
CA VAL A 430 6.91 5.10 -4.69
C VAL A 430 6.40 4.12 -5.73
N SER A 431 6.17 2.85 -5.36
CA SER A 431 5.54 1.88 -6.28
C SER A 431 4.13 2.32 -6.68
N ASN A 432 3.35 2.89 -5.75
CA ASN A 432 2.02 3.45 -6.06
C ASN A 432 2.12 4.65 -7.01
N PHE A 433 3.05 5.56 -6.75
CA PHE A 433 3.32 6.71 -7.59
C PHE A 433 3.75 6.31 -9.01
N CYS A 434 4.78 5.45 -9.15
CA CYS A 434 5.27 5.01 -10.46
C CYS A 434 4.18 4.31 -11.27
N PHE A 435 3.37 3.47 -10.62
CA PHE A 435 2.25 2.81 -11.30
C PHE A 435 1.20 3.82 -11.78
N ALA A 436 0.83 4.80 -10.95
CA ALA A 436 -0.07 5.89 -11.36
C ALA A 436 0.49 6.69 -12.53
N GLN A 437 1.77 7.05 -12.45
CA GLN A 437 2.47 7.82 -13.47
C GLN A 437 2.50 7.06 -14.81
N ASN A 438 2.73 5.75 -14.78
CA ASN A 438 2.74 4.92 -15.99
C ASN A 438 1.34 4.82 -16.62
N LEU A 439 0.28 4.70 -15.82
CA LEU A 439 -1.11 4.75 -16.32
C LEU A 439 -1.44 6.13 -16.93
N TYR A 440 -0.98 7.21 -16.30
CA TYR A 440 -1.17 8.59 -16.78
C TYR A 440 -0.45 8.84 -18.10
N LYS A 441 0.83 8.45 -18.19
CA LYS A 441 1.63 8.54 -19.43
C LYS A 441 1.04 7.72 -20.57
N ALA A 442 0.34 6.64 -20.27
CA ALA A 442 -0.39 5.84 -21.25
C ALA A 442 -1.74 6.45 -21.67
N GLY A 443 -2.13 7.61 -21.14
CA GLY A 443 -3.37 8.30 -21.48
C GLY A 443 -4.63 7.62 -20.93
N LEU A 444 -4.53 6.82 -19.87
CA LEU A 444 -5.67 6.08 -19.31
C LEU A 444 -6.56 6.91 -18.38
N PHE A 445 -6.07 8.06 -17.92
CA PHE A 445 -6.84 9.03 -17.17
C PHE A 445 -6.21 10.41 -17.27
N ASP A 446 -7.02 11.44 -17.05
CA ASP A 446 -6.59 12.81 -16.80
C ASP A 446 -6.63 13.12 -15.30
N ILE A 447 -5.92 14.16 -14.88
CA ILE A 447 -5.92 14.61 -13.48
C ILE A 447 -5.94 16.13 -13.42
N GLU A 448 -6.46 16.68 -12.34
CA GLU A 448 -6.41 18.12 -12.10
C GLU A 448 -4.96 18.68 -12.08
N PRO A 449 -4.75 19.97 -12.41
CA PRO A 449 -3.43 20.58 -12.58
C PRO A 449 -2.40 20.31 -11.47
N TYR A 450 -2.79 20.31 -10.20
CA TYR A 450 -1.85 20.04 -9.12
C TYR A 450 -1.43 18.56 -9.11
N GLY A 451 -2.37 17.63 -9.17
CA GLY A 451 -2.08 16.20 -9.33
C GLY A 451 -1.24 15.91 -10.59
N LYS A 452 -1.45 16.64 -11.68
CA LYS A 452 -0.59 16.58 -12.88
C LYS A 452 0.85 16.98 -12.55
N SER A 453 1.06 18.09 -11.86
CA SER A 453 2.40 18.53 -11.45
C SER A 453 3.12 17.51 -10.56
N ILE A 454 2.39 16.72 -9.77
CA ILE A 454 2.95 15.61 -9.00
C ILE A 454 3.34 14.45 -9.92
N LEU A 455 2.48 14.05 -10.85
CA LEU A 455 2.76 12.97 -11.81
C LEU A 455 3.85 13.33 -12.84
N GLU A 456 4.22 14.60 -12.98
CA GLU A 456 5.36 15.05 -13.79
C GLU A 456 6.71 14.93 -13.07
N LEU A 457 6.71 14.73 -11.74
CA LEU A 457 7.95 14.50 -10.99
C LEU A 457 8.64 13.19 -11.40
N THR A 458 9.96 13.17 -11.37
CA THR A 458 10.69 11.90 -11.37
C THR A 458 10.41 11.15 -10.05
N PRO A 459 10.53 9.81 -10.02
CA PRO A 459 10.38 9.05 -8.77
C PRO A 459 11.28 9.56 -7.63
N TYR A 460 12.49 10.02 -7.95
CA TYR A 460 13.40 10.60 -6.96
C TYR A 460 12.90 11.96 -6.44
N GLN A 461 12.45 12.87 -7.31
CA GLN A 461 11.85 14.15 -6.88
C GLN A 461 10.59 13.95 -6.04
N TYR A 462 9.78 12.95 -6.37
CA TYR A 462 8.63 12.57 -5.55
C TYR A 462 9.06 12.11 -4.14
N VAL A 463 10.14 11.33 -4.02
CA VAL A 463 10.73 10.94 -2.73
C VAL A 463 11.26 12.15 -1.94
N GLU A 464 11.90 13.11 -2.61
CA GLU A 464 12.32 14.37 -1.97
C GLU A 464 11.11 15.14 -1.43
N ARG A 465 10.03 15.19 -2.20
CA ARG A 465 8.78 15.81 -1.78
C ARG A 465 8.17 15.14 -0.54
N LEU A 466 8.21 13.82 -0.45
CA LEU A 466 7.77 13.08 0.74
C LEU A 466 8.62 13.39 1.98
N GLU A 467 9.94 13.59 1.79
CA GLU A 467 10.85 13.98 2.87
C GLU A 467 10.54 15.41 3.36
N GLU A 468 10.39 16.36 2.43
CA GLU A 468 10.02 17.75 2.71
C GLU A 468 8.68 17.86 3.44
N MET A 469 7.68 17.09 2.98
CA MET A 469 6.33 17.06 3.57
C MET A 469 6.36 16.72 5.07
N LEU A 470 7.32 15.90 5.51
CA LEU A 470 7.43 15.52 6.90
C LEU A 470 8.18 16.54 7.75
N GLY A 471 9.03 17.40 7.16
CA GLY A 471 9.82 18.41 7.88
C GLY A 471 10.64 17.86 9.05
N ASP A 472 10.95 18.72 10.02
CA ASP A 472 11.72 18.37 11.23
C ASP A 472 10.87 17.58 12.25
N TRP A 473 11.41 16.51 12.82
CA TRP A 473 10.68 15.50 13.60
C TRP A 473 10.44 15.83 15.08
#